data_AF-A0A523AW40-F1
#
_entry.id   AF-A0A523AW40-F1
#
_cell.length_a   1.000
_cell.length_b   1.000
_cell.length_c   1.000
_cell.angle_alpha   90.00
_cell.angle_beta   90.00
_cell.angle_gamma   90.00
#
_symmetry.space_group_name_H-M   'P 1'
#
loop_
_entity.id
_entity.type
_entity.pdbx_description
1 polymer ?
#
loop_
_entity_poly.entity_id
_entity_poly.type
_entity_poly.pdbx_seq_one_letter_code
_entity_poly.pdbx_strand_id
1 'polypeptide(L)'
;MVAAKKLRKKGYPVEPGTMIAYVEVKGPGSISDRATPVEDFDPRRMEYDVGYYVEHQVLPAVMRIMEVLGYREEDLRSSVGEQTKLGRFFSPS
;
A
#
# COMPACT_ATOMS: atom_id res chain seq x y z
N MET A 1 8.32 1.85 -15.11
CA MET A 1 8.55 1.05 -13.90
C MET A 1 9.98 0.52 -13.84
N VAL A 2 10.69 0.69 -12.71
CA VAL A 2 12.07 0.21 -12.55
C VAL A 2 12.14 -1.31 -12.33
N ALA A 3 11.19 -1.92 -11.64
CA ALA A 3 11.15 -3.37 -11.40
C ALA A 3 11.17 -4.20 -12.71
N ALA A 4 10.39 -3.83 -13.72
CA ALA A 4 10.42 -4.47 -15.04
C ALA A 4 11.82 -4.39 -15.70
N LYS A 5 12.49 -3.24 -15.59
CA LYS A 5 13.85 -3.05 -16.11
C LYS A 5 14.87 -3.91 -15.35
N LYS A 6 14.72 -4.07 -14.03
CA LYS A 6 15.56 -4.94 -13.20
C LYS A 6 15.43 -6.41 -13.62
N LEU A 7 14.21 -6.90 -13.80
CA LEU A 7 13.95 -8.27 -14.26
C LEU A 7 14.53 -8.54 -15.65
N ARG A 8 14.32 -7.63 -16.62
CA ARG A 8 14.93 -7.76 -17.96
C ARG A 8 16.45 -7.83 -17.93
N LYS A 9 17.10 -7.00 -17.11
CA LYS A 9 18.57 -7.01 -16.95
C LYS A 9 19.10 -8.32 -16.36
N LYS A 10 18.28 -9.02 -15.57
CA LYS A 10 18.60 -10.33 -15.00
C LYS A 10 18.30 -11.50 -15.94
N GLY A 11 17.80 -11.24 -17.15
CA GLY A 11 17.50 -12.25 -18.15
C GLY A 11 16.10 -12.86 -18.03
N TYR A 12 15.23 -12.32 -17.17
CA TYR A 12 13.85 -12.77 -17.13
C TYR A 12 13.08 -12.29 -18.38
N PRO A 13 12.25 -13.15 -18.99
CA PRO A 13 11.39 -12.76 -20.10
C PRO A 13 10.31 -11.81 -19.57
N VAL A 14 10.33 -10.56 -20.04
CA VAL A 14 9.31 -9.55 -19.72
C VAL A 14 8.77 -9.01 -21.04
N GLU A 15 7.53 -9.38 -21.35
CA GLU A 15 6.82 -9.05 -22.57
C GLU A 15 5.53 -8.27 -22.25
N PRO A 16 4.90 -7.61 -23.23
CA PRO A 16 3.58 -7.04 -23.04
C PRO A 16 2.59 -8.10 -22.53
N GLY A 17 1.92 -7.81 -21.41
CA GLY A 17 1.01 -8.76 -20.74
C GLY A 17 1.65 -9.57 -19.60
N THR A 18 2.98 -9.51 -19.43
CA THR A 18 3.63 -10.12 -18.26
C THR A 18 3.17 -9.44 -16.97
N MET A 19 2.64 -10.23 -16.03
CA MET A 19 2.39 -9.75 -14.66
C MET A 19 3.71 -9.66 -13.90
N ILE A 20 3.95 -8.51 -13.28
CA ILE A 20 5.18 -8.24 -12.54
C ILE A 20 4.81 -8.00 -11.08
N ALA A 21 5.21 -8.92 -10.21
CA ALA A 21 5.08 -8.75 -8.77
C ALA A 21 6.22 -7.87 -8.24
N TYR A 22 5.89 -6.87 -7.42
CA TYR A 22 6.89 -5.99 -6.81
C TYR A 22 6.43 -5.49 -5.44
N VAL A 23 7.40 -5.01 -4.66
CA VAL A 23 7.22 -4.34 -3.38
C VAL A 23 7.80 -2.93 -3.47
N GLU A 24 7.04 -1.94 -3.04
CA GLU A 24 7.55 -0.59 -2.82
C GLU A 24 8.37 -0.53 -1.53
N VAL A 25 9.65 -0.22 -1.66
CA VAL A 25 10.58 -0.11 -0.53
C VAL A 25 10.84 1.35 -0.16
N LYS A 26 11.25 1.58 1.10
CA LYS A 26 11.68 2.90 1.54
C LYS A 26 12.91 3.34 0.75
N GLY A 27 12.94 4.62 0.39
CA GLY A 27 14.06 5.21 -0.33
C GLY A 27 13.69 6.55 -0.98
N PRO A 28 14.68 7.26 -1.53
CA PRO A 28 14.47 8.47 -2.31
C PRO A 28 13.92 8.17 -3.71
N GLY A 29 13.41 9.19 -4.38
CA GLY A 29 12.90 9.09 -5.75
C GLY A 29 11.40 8.83 -5.82
N SER A 30 10.90 8.56 -7.03
CA SER A 30 9.48 8.30 -7.25
C SER A 30 9.07 6.89 -6.80
N ILE A 31 7.76 6.65 -6.63
CA ILE A 31 7.21 5.31 -6.37
C ILE A 31 7.77 4.30 -7.38
N SER A 32 7.72 4.62 -8.68
CA SER A 32 8.27 3.74 -9.72
C SER A 32 9.76 3.44 -9.61
N ASP A 33 10.56 4.32 -8.99
CA ASP A 33 12.00 4.13 -8.78
C ASP A 33 12.28 3.17 -7.61
N ARG A 34 11.39 3.20 -6.62
CA ARG A 34 11.45 2.39 -5.39
C ARG A 34 10.88 0.99 -5.57
N ALA A 35 10.15 0.73 -6.65
CA ALA A 35 9.66 -0.60 -7.00
C ALA A 35 10.80 -1.65 -7.09
N THR A 36 10.69 -2.69 -6.26
CA THR A 36 11.61 -3.82 -6.21
C THR A 36 10.87 -5.12 -6.53
N PRO A 37 11.30 -5.91 -7.53
CA PRO A 37 10.69 -7.22 -7.80
C PRO A 37 10.66 -8.09 -6.54
N VAL A 38 9.61 -8.89 -6.35
CA VAL A 38 9.48 -9.73 -5.14
C VAL A 38 10.66 -10.70 -5.01
N GLU A 39 11.17 -11.19 -6.13
CA GLU A 39 12.33 -12.07 -6.22
C GLU A 39 13.63 -11.41 -5.73
N ASP A 40 13.67 -10.08 -5.72
CA ASP A 40 14.82 -9.27 -5.32
C ASP A 40 14.67 -8.68 -3.91
N PHE A 41 13.51 -8.83 -3.29
CA PHE A 41 13.23 -8.24 -1.99
C PHE A 41 13.85 -9.10 -0.88
N ASP A 42 14.79 -8.51 -0.14
CA ASP A 42 15.39 -9.11 1.04
C ASP A 42 14.98 -8.33 2.30
N PRO A 43 14.12 -8.88 3.18
CA PRO A 43 13.64 -8.19 4.37
C PRO A 43 14.74 -7.92 5.41
N ARG A 44 15.91 -8.55 5.29
CA ARG A 44 17.06 -8.25 6.17
C ARG A 44 17.83 -7.00 5.74
N ARG A 45 17.65 -6.57 4.49
CA ARG A 45 18.42 -5.48 3.87
C ARG A 45 17.54 -4.34 3.34
N MET A 46 16.25 -4.60 3.19
CA MET A 46 15.28 -3.70 2.58
C MET A 46 14.06 -3.61 3.49
N GLU A 47 13.55 -2.40 3.64
CA GLU A 47 12.33 -2.14 4.40
C GLU A 47 11.24 -1.69 3.43
N TYR A 48 10.06 -2.30 3.50
CA TYR A 48 8.92 -1.86 2.70
C TYR A 48 8.40 -0.51 3.19
N ASP A 49 7.85 0.30 2.30
CA ASP A 49 7.33 1.64 2.65
C ASP A 49 5.92 1.53 3.25
N VAL A 50 5.83 1.32 4.57
CA VAL A 50 4.57 1.25 5.32
C VAL A 50 3.66 2.44 4.98
N GLY A 51 4.22 3.65 4.95
CA GLY A 51 3.48 4.86 4.64
C GLY A 51 2.85 4.78 3.25
N TYR A 52 3.62 4.38 2.24
CA TYR A 52 3.08 4.16 0.90
C TYR A 52 1.86 3.23 0.89
N TYR A 53 1.94 2.08 1.56
CA TYR A 53 0.82 1.12 1.55
C TYR A 53 -0.40 1.61 2.33
N VAL A 54 -0.21 2.27 3.48
CA VAL A 54 -1.31 2.86 4.23
C VAL A 54 -2.03 3.92 3.40
N GLU A 55 -1.26 4.85 2.84
CA GLU A 55 -1.77 6.04 2.14
C GLU A 55 -2.39 5.73 0.78
N HIS A 56 -1.80 4.79 0.02
CA HIS A 56 -2.17 4.55 -1.38
C HIS A 56 -2.96 3.27 -1.60
N GLN A 57 -3.03 2.37 -0.61
CA GLN A 57 -3.73 1.08 -0.77
C GLN A 57 -4.78 0.86 0.31
N VAL A 58 -4.38 0.86 1.58
CA VAL A 58 -5.29 0.52 2.69
C VAL A 58 -6.35 1.61 2.85
N LEU A 59 -5.92 2.86 3.03
CA LEU A 59 -6.83 3.97 3.30
C LEU A 59 -7.79 4.23 2.14
N PRO A 60 -7.36 4.29 0.87
CA PRO A 60 -8.30 4.46 -0.25
C PRO A 60 -9.25 3.27 -0.40
N ALA A 61 -8.84 2.05 -0.02
CA ALA A 61 -9.72 0.88 -0.06
C ALA A 61 -10.82 0.93 1.01
N VAL A 62 -10.46 1.35 2.22
CA VAL A 62 -11.39 1.45 3.35
C VAL A 62 -12.31 2.66 3.20
N MET A 63 -11.78 3.80 2.75
CA MET A 63 -12.56 5.05 2.60
C MET A 63 -13.75 4.90 1.65
N ARG A 64 -13.63 4.11 0.56
CA ARG A 64 -14.76 3.82 -0.34
C ARG A 64 -16.00 3.26 0.37
N ILE A 65 -15.80 2.55 1.47
CA ILE A 65 -16.88 1.99 2.28
C ILE A 65 -17.27 2.97 3.39
N MET A 66 -16.28 3.54 4.07
CA MET A 66 -16.47 4.36 5.26
C MET A 66 -17.14 5.72 4.94
N GLU A 67 -16.88 6.31 3.78
CA GLU A 67 -17.55 7.54 3.33
C GLU A 67 -19.06 7.36 3.19
N VAL A 68 -19.51 6.19 2.71
CA VAL A 68 -20.94 5.85 2.62
C VAL A 68 -21.58 5.80 4.01
N LEU A 69 -20.80 5.46 5.03
CA LEU A 69 -21.21 5.42 6.43
C LEU A 69 -21.02 6.78 7.14
N GLY A 70 -20.58 7.82 6.43
CA GLY A 70 -20.44 9.19 6.94
C GLY A 70 -19.09 9.51 7.60
N TYR A 71 -18.08 8.64 7.46
CA TYR A 71 -16.74 8.87 7.98
C TYR A 71 -15.86 9.64 7.00
N ARG A 72 -14.95 10.45 7.54
CA ARG A 72 -13.89 11.12 6.81
C ARG A 72 -12.55 10.45 7.06
N GLU A 73 -11.59 10.74 6.19
CA GLU A 73 -10.26 10.16 6.25
C GLU A 73 -9.53 10.51 7.55
N GLU A 74 -9.72 11.75 8.02
CA GLU A 74 -9.22 12.25 9.30
C GLU A 74 -9.71 11.43 10.50
N ASP A 75 -10.94 10.91 10.46
CA ASP A 75 -11.50 10.07 11.53
C ASP A 75 -10.76 8.74 11.64
N LEU A 76 -10.30 8.18 10.51
CA LEU A 76 -9.57 6.92 10.48
C LEU A 76 -8.09 7.11 10.83
N ARG A 77 -7.47 8.21 10.40
CA ARG A 77 -6.07 8.54 10.73
C ARG A 77 -5.86 8.85 12.21
N SER A 78 -6.85 9.47 12.85
CA SER A 78 -6.81 9.85 14.27
C SER A 78 -7.03 8.68 15.22
N SER A 79 -7.43 7.52 14.70
CA SER A 79 -7.90 6.38 15.51
C SER A 79 -6.81 5.38 15.92
N VAL A 80 -5.52 5.71 15.74
CA VAL A 80 -4.41 4.97 16.36
C VAL A 80 -4.42 5.23 17.88
N GLY A 81 -5.45 4.76 18.60
CA GLY A 81 -5.55 4.90 20.05
C GLY A 81 -6.94 4.70 20.66
N GLU A 82 -8.04 5.03 19.98
CA GLU A 82 -9.39 4.93 20.56
C GLU A 82 -10.25 3.88 19.85
N GLN A 83 -10.23 2.66 20.39
CA GLN A 83 -11.20 1.62 20.05
C GLN A 83 -12.61 2.08 20.44
N THR A 84 -13.38 2.55 19.47
CA THR A 84 -14.78 2.91 19.71
C THR A 84 -15.64 1.64 19.70
N LYS A 85 -16.41 1.42 20.76
CA LYS A 85 -17.27 0.23 20.90
C LYS A 85 -18.34 0.20 19.80
N LEU A 86 -18.58 -0.99 19.26
CA LEU A 86 -19.59 -1.27 18.22
C LEU A 86 -21.00 -0.77 18.57
N GLY A 87 -21.32 -0.61 19.87
CA GLY A 87 -22.61 -0.09 20.33
C GLY A 87 -22.91 1.36 19.94
N ARG A 88 -21.92 2.17 19.54
CA ARG A 88 -22.14 3.56 19.10
C ARG A 88 -22.93 3.64 17.79
N PHE A 89 -22.93 2.58 16.99
CA PHE A 89 -23.58 2.52 15.67
C PHE A 89 -25.05 2.07 15.71
N PHE A 90 -25.51 1.51 16.84
CA PHE A 90 -26.83 0.89 16.94
C PHE A 90 -27.75 1.59 17.95
N SER A 91 -27.41 2.78 18.45
CA SER A 91 -28.30 3.53 19.34
C SER A 91 -29.36 4.27 18.52
N PRO A 92 -30.67 3.98 18.70
CA PRO A 92 -31.74 4.78 18.15
C PRO A 92 -31.85 6.10 18.92
N SER A 93 -32.23 7.17 18.22
CA SER A 93 -32.61 8.46 18.80
C SER A 93 -33.87 8.35 19.65
#